data_AF-A0A7L1GR28-F1
#
_entry.id   AF-A0A7L1GR28-F1
#
_cell.length_a   1.000
_cell.length_b   1.000
_cell.length_c   1.000
_cell.angle_alpha   90.00
_cell.angle_beta   90.00
_cell.angle_gamma   90.00
#
_symmetry.space_group_name_H-M   'P 1'
#
loop_
_entity.id
_entity.type
_entity.pdbx_description
1 polymer ?
#
loop_
_entity_poly.entity_id
_entity_poly.type
_entity_poly.pdbx_seq_one_letter_code
_entity_poly.pdbx_strand_id
1 'polypeptide(L)'
;PEIEAEVRRKDARLLSLLKDVYVESRDPPARVKDGGGEHLPSKLEEKRLTKLGHLGDLDVKKVSKGRISIVEALMLLNNHKLHPQTWTAEKIAVEYSLELKDVHSLLEYFIPFTVQEFPKETKKAI
;
A
#
# COMPACT_ATOMS: atom_id res chain seq x y z
N PRO A 1 -22.22 -21.15 40.15
CA PRO A 1 -21.32 -20.16 40.79
C PRO A 1 -20.19 -20.82 41.61
N GLU A 2 -20.52 -21.74 42.52
CA GLU A 2 -19.56 -22.39 43.42
C GLU A 2 -18.57 -23.33 42.70
N ILE A 3 -19.06 -24.12 41.73
CA ILE A 3 -18.23 -25.00 40.88
C ILE A 3 -17.20 -24.22 40.06
N GLU A 4 -17.57 -23.06 39.51
CA GLU A 4 -16.64 -22.23 38.72
C GLU A 4 -15.53 -21.62 39.59
N ALA A 5 -15.86 -21.27 40.84
CA ALA A 5 -14.87 -20.79 41.81
C ALA A 5 -13.89 -21.90 42.20
N GLU A 6 -14.38 -23.12 42.38
CA GLU A 6 -13.57 -24.29 42.70
C GLU A 6 -12.62 -24.66 41.54
N VAL A 7 -13.08 -24.63 40.29
CA VAL A 7 -12.25 -24.89 39.09
C VAL A 7 -11.12 -23.87 38.93
N ARG A 8 -11.36 -22.61 39.31
CA ARG A 8 -10.33 -21.55 39.23
C ARG A 8 -9.36 -21.59 40.41
N ARG A 9 -9.69 -22.30 41.49
CA ARG A 9 -8.85 -22.41 42.67
C ARG A 9 -7.70 -23.38 42.40
N LYS A 10 -6.50 -22.98 42.81
CA LYS A 10 -5.30 -23.80 42.66
C LYS A 10 -5.32 -24.98 43.64
N ASP A 11 -5.34 -26.21 43.11
CA ASP A 11 -5.18 -27.43 43.89
C ASP A 11 -3.68 -27.79 44.03
N ALA A 12 -3.18 -27.75 45.28
CA ALA A 12 -1.77 -28.03 45.59
C ALA A 12 -1.39 -29.52 45.41
N ARG A 13 -2.35 -30.44 45.63
CA ARG A 13 -2.12 -31.89 45.46
C ARG A 13 -2.01 -32.22 43.98
N LEU A 14 -2.94 -31.71 43.17
CA LEU A 14 -2.87 -31.88 41.71
C LEU A 14 -1.59 -31.28 41.14
N LEU A 15 -1.19 -30.10 41.61
CA LEU A 15 0.06 -29.47 41.16
C LEU A 15 1.28 -30.33 41.47
N SER A 16 1.33 -30.98 42.64
CA SER A 16 2.44 -31.89 42.97
C SER A 16 2.50 -33.06 42.01
N LEU A 17 1.35 -33.69 41.72
CA LEU A 17 1.28 -34.83 40.79
C LEU A 17 1.71 -34.45 39.38
N LEU A 18 1.34 -33.26 38.89
CA LEU A 18 1.71 -32.81 37.54
C LEU A 18 3.21 -32.53 37.38
N LYS A 19 3.93 -32.22 38.47
CA LYS A 19 5.39 -32.05 38.43
C LYS A 19 6.13 -33.37 38.24
N ASP A 20 5.53 -34.47 38.70
CA ASP A 20 6.11 -35.81 38.61
C ASP A 20 5.84 -36.47 37.24
N VAL A 21 4.95 -35.87 36.42
CA VAL A 21 4.64 -36.37 35.08
C VAL A 21 5.58 -35.73 34.06
N TYR A 22 6.45 -36.54 33.47
CA TYR A 22 7.28 -36.17 32.33
C TYR A 22 6.71 -36.77 31.04
N VAL A 23 6.56 -35.96 30.00
CA VAL A 23 6.10 -36.39 28.68
C VAL A 23 7.20 -36.11 27.66
N GLU A 24 7.69 -37.17 27.02
CA GLU A 24 8.58 -37.09 25.87
C GLU A 24 7.73 -37.21 24.60
N SER A 25 7.53 -36.11 23.88
CA SER A 25 6.92 -36.17 22.54
C SER A 25 7.95 -36.71 21.55
N ARG A 26 7.67 -37.89 21.00
CA ARG A 26 8.50 -38.52 19.95
C ARG A 26 7.96 -38.26 18.55
N ASP A 27 6.85 -37.53 18.45
CA ASP A 27 6.31 -37.15 17.17
C ASP A 27 7.32 -36.20 16.50
N PRO A 28 7.64 -36.41 15.21
CA PRO A 28 8.41 -35.43 14.47
C PRO A 28 7.69 -34.09 14.60
N PRO A 29 8.41 -32.97 14.83
CA PRO A 29 7.78 -31.68 14.99
C PRO A 29 6.84 -31.50 13.82
N ALA A 30 5.54 -31.32 14.13
CA ALA A 30 4.56 -31.05 13.11
C ALA A 30 5.18 -29.94 12.27
N ARG A 31 5.45 -30.24 11.00
CA ARG A 31 5.78 -29.19 10.06
C ARG A 31 4.57 -28.30 10.14
N VAL A 32 4.69 -27.19 10.84
CA VAL A 32 3.89 -26.03 10.54
C VAL A 32 4.15 -25.94 9.05
N LYS A 33 3.15 -26.34 8.25
CA LYS A 33 3.05 -25.72 6.96
C LYS A 33 3.05 -24.27 7.40
N ASP A 34 4.14 -23.54 7.19
CA ASP A 34 4.02 -22.12 6.91
C ASP A 34 2.85 -22.13 5.94
N GLY A 35 1.65 -21.85 6.45
CA GLY A 35 0.42 -22.01 5.68
C GLY A 35 0.75 -21.24 4.43
N GLY A 36 0.87 -21.94 3.30
CA GLY A 36 1.79 -21.53 2.25
C GLY A 36 1.51 -20.09 1.90
N GLY A 37 2.37 -19.16 2.36
CA GLY A 37 2.08 -17.73 2.40
C GLY A 37 0.59 -17.43 2.47
N GLU A 38 -0.12 -17.95 3.47
CA GLU A 38 -1.47 -17.50 3.78
C GLU A 38 -1.29 -16.04 4.12
N HIS A 39 -1.48 -15.25 3.07
CA HIS A 39 -1.84 -13.87 3.09
C HIS A 39 -2.89 -13.78 4.19
N LEU A 40 -2.44 -13.52 5.44
CA LEU A 40 -3.16 -12.68 6.38
C LEU A 40 -3.85 -11.68 5.46
N PRO A 41 -5.18 -11.58 5.42
CA PRO A 41 -5.84 -10.73 4.44
C PRO A 41 -5.27 -9.34 4.67
N SER A 42 -4.23 -9.01 3.91
CA SER A 42 -3.53 -7.75 3.96
C SER A 42 -4.57 -6.87 3.38
N LYS A 43 -5.31 -6.18 4.27
CA LYS A 43 -6.54 -5.42 4.00
C LYS A 43 -6.63 -5.20 2.50
N LEU A 44 -7.41 -6.04 1.79
CA LEU A 44 -7.34 -6.17 0.33
C LEU A 44 -7.16 -4.77 -0.26
N GLU A 45 -5.92 -4.40 -0.62
CA GLU A 45 -5.66 -3.00 -0.94
C GLU A 45 -6.49 -2.74 -2.19
N GLU A 46 -7.48 -1.86 -2.09
CA GLU A 46 -8.32 -1.50 -3.22
C GLU A 46 -7.39 -0.94 -4.30
N LYS A 47 -7.27 -1.63 -5.43
CA LYS A 47 -6.41 -1.20 -6.54
C LYS A 47 -7.28 -0.66 -7.66
N ARG A 48 -6.92 0.52 -8.16
CA ARG A 48 -7.47 1.09 -9.39
C ARG A 48 -6.59 0.72 -10.58
N LEU A 49 -7.19 0.74 -11.77
CA LEU A 49 -6.41 0.71 -13.01
C LEU A 49 -5.64 2.02 -13.17
N THR A 50 -4.45 1.93 -13.74
CA THR A 50 -3.69 3.11 -14.12
C THR A 50 -4.33 3.80 -15.32
N LYS A 51 -4.19 5.13 -15.36
CA LYS A 51 -4.74 5.96 -16.43
C LYS A 51 -3.83 5.99 -17.66
N LEU A 52 -2.59 5.51 -17.54
CA LEU A 52 -1.59 5.56 -18.59
C LEU A 52 -0.86 4.22 -18.72
N GLY A 53 -0.67 3.81 -19.98
CA GLY A 53 0.14 2.67 -20.36
C GLY A 53 0.81 2.96 -21.70
N HIS A 54 2.09 3.26 -21.66
CA HIS A 54 2.87 3.62 -22.86
C HIS A 54 4.11 2.74 -23.04
N LEU A 55 4.43 1.90 -22.05
CA LEU A 55 5.61 1.04 -22.05
C LEU A 55 5.24 -0.45 -22.25
N GLY A 56 3.98 -0.74 -22.55
CA GLY A 56 3.50 -2.08 -22.88
C GLY A 56 3.53 -3.00 -21.67
N ASP A 57 4.32 -4.07 -21.73
CA ASP A 57 4.40 -5.07 -20.65
C ASP A 57 5.07 -4.54 -19.37
N LEU A 58 5.84 -3.45 -19.48
CA LEU A 58 6.47 -2.80 -18.32
C LEU A 58 5.54 -1.83 -17.60
N ASP A 59 4.34 -1.57 -18.13
CA ASP A 59 3.42 -0.64 -17.50
C ASP A 59 2.88 -1.19 -16.18
N VAL A 60 2.87 -0.32 -15.17
CA VAL A 60 2.13 -0.59 -13.93
C VAL A 60 0.65 -0.61 -14.28
N LYS A 61 0.02 -1.77 -14.31
CA LYS A 61 -1.40 -1.92 -14.69
C LYS A 61 -2.38 -1.51 -13.59
N LYS A 62 -1.96 -1.61 -12.33
CA LYS A 62 -2.79 -1.39 -11.15
C LYS A 62 -2.02 -0.61 -10.08
N VAL A 63 -2.67 0.40 -9.52
CA VAL A 63 -2.14 1.24 -8.44
C VAL A 63 -3.09 1.17 -7.25
N SER A 64 -2.54 1.04 -6.04
CA SER A 64 -3.33 1.05 -4.81
C SER A 64 -4.03 2.39 -4.61
N LYS A 65 -5.22 2.38 -4.01
CA LYS A 65 -5.99 3.56 -3.65
C LYS A 65 -5.17 4.47 -2.72
N GLY A 66 -5.32 5.78 -2.88
CA GLY A 66 -4.50 6.77 -2.20
C GLY A 66 -3.08 6.89 -2.75
N ARG A 67 -2.72 6.15 -3.81
CA ARG A 67 -1.41 6.25 -4.47
C ARG A 67 -1.54 6.61 -5.95
N ILE A 68 -0.47 7.17 -6.48
CA ILE A 68 -0.28 7.48 -7.90
C ILE A 68 1.11 7.05 -8.34
N SER A 69 1.24 6.66 -9.61
CA SER A 69 2.56 6.46 -10.22
C SER A 69 3.22 7.80 -10.53
N ILE A 70 4.55 7.81 -10.71
CA ILE A 70 5.29 9.02 -11.09
C ILE A 70 4.79 9.60 -12.43
N VAL A 71 4.42 8.73 -13.36
CA VAL A 71 3.93 9.13 -14.68
C VAL A 71 2.57 9.82 -14.56
N GLU A 72 1.66 9.26 -13.75
CA GLU A 72 0.37 9.89 -13.45
C GLU A 72 0.56 11.21 -12.70
N ALA A 73 1.50 11.28 -11.75
CA ALA A 73 1.83 12.51 -11.03
C ALA A 73 2.27 13.62 -11.98
N LEU A 74 3.21 13.34 -12.89
CA LEU A 74 3.66 14.33 -13.86
C LEU A 74 2.53 14.78 -14.79
N MET A 75 1.70 13.84 -15.25
CA MET A 75 0.56 14.13 -16.13
C MET A 75 -0.52 14.97 -15.43
N LEU A 76 -0.93 14.61 -14.21
CA LEU A 76 -1.95 15.35 -13.48
C LEU A 76 -1.49 16.77 -13.15
N LEU A 77 -0.21 16.95 -12.77
CA LEU A 77 0.38 18.26 -12.49
C LEU A 77 0.44 19.12 -13.74
N ASN A 78 0.84 18.54 -14.87
CA ASN A 78 0.87 19.25 -16.15
C ASN A 78 -0.54 19.67 -16.59
N ASN A 79 -1.53 18.77 -16.45
CA ASN A 79 -2.92 19.05 -16.80
C ASN A 79 -3.53 20.16 -15.92
N HIS A 80 -3.25 20.14 -14.61
CA HIS A 80 -3.66 21.21 -13.69
C HIS A 80 -3.00 22.54 -14.06
N LYS A 81 -1.70 22.53 -14.41
CA LYS A 81 -0.98 23.73 -14.85
C LYS A 81 -1.56 24.34 -16.12
N LEU A 82 -1.94 23.51 -17.11
CA LEU A 82 -2.50 23.97 -18.39
C LEU A 82 -3.96 24.41 -18.27
N HIS A 83 -4.76 23.67 -17.48
CA HIS A 83 -6.21 23.87 -17.39
C HIS A 83 -6.70 23.74 -15.93
N PRO A 84 -6.36 24.69 -15.04
CA PRO A 84 -6.65 24.59 -13.62
C PRO A 84 -8.16 24.57 -13.32
N GLN A 85 -8.98 25.24 -14.14
CA GLN A 85 -10.43 25.25 -14.00
C GLN A 85 -11.09 23.91 -14.34
N THR A 86 -10.48 23.14 -15.25
CA THR A 86 -10.99 21.83 -15.67
C THR A 86 -10.42 20.71 -14.82
N TRP A 87 -9.19 20.84 -14.35
CA TRP A 87 -8.48 19.86 -13.52
C TRP A 87 -8.39 20.37 -12.08
N THR A 88 -9.53 20.57 -11.43
CA THR A 88 -9.57 21.02 -10.03
C THR A 88 -9.07 19.93 -9.07
N ALA A 89 -8.73 20.31 -7.84
CA ALA A 89 -8.27 19.38 -6.81
C ALA A 89 -9.31 18.27 -6.54
N GLU A 90 -10.60 18.61 -6.53
CA GLU A 90 -11.72 17.69 -6.33
C GLU A 90 -11.80 16.67 -7.47
N LYS A 91 -11.66 17.14 -8.71
CA LYS A 91 -11.66 16.25 -9.88
C LYS A 91 -10.49 15.28 -9.82
N ILE A 92 -9.29 15.77 -9.49
CA ILE A 92 -8.09 14.94 -9.39
C ILE A 92 -8.24 13.89 -8.28
N ALA A 93 -8.76 14.30 -7.11
CA ALA A 93 -8.99 13.39 -5.99
C ALA A 93 -9.91 12.23 -6.38
N VAL A 94 -11.02 12.52 -7.08
CA VAL A 94 -11.96 11.50 -7.57
C VAL A 94 -11.31 10.63 -8.65
N GLU A 95 -10.69 11.25 -9.66
CA GLU A 95 -10.15 10.56 -10.84
C GLU A 95 -9.04 9.56 -10.48
N TYR A 96 -8.19 9.90 -9.51
CA TYR A 96 -7.05 9.10 -9.06
C TYR A 96 -7.25 8.41 -7.71
N SER A 97 -8.45 8.52 -7.13
CA SER A 97 -8.80 7.95 -5.81
C SER A 97 -7.82 8.37 -4.71
N LEU A 98 -7.49 9.66 -4.67
CA LEU A 98 -6.61 10.30 -3.69
C LEU A 98 -7.42 11.03 -2.62
N GLU A 99 -6.82 11.25 -1.46
CA GLU A 99 -7.41 12.14 -0.45
C GLU A 99 -7.30 13.61 -0.91
N LEU A 100 -8.38 14.37 -0.75
CA LEU A 100 -8.41 15.76 -1.19
C LEU A 100 -7.31 16.61 -0.54
N LYS A 101 -7.01 16.36 0.75
CA LYS A 101 -5.93 17.05 1.47
C LYS A 101 -4.57 16.83 0.79
N ASP A 102 -4.31 15.58 0.39
CA ASP A 102 -3.03 15.20 -0.22
C ASP A 102 -2.90 15.79 -1.61
N VAL A 103 -4.02 15.89 -2.35
CA VAL A 103 -4.05 16.58 -3.64
C VAL A 103 -3.76 18.07 -3.48
N HIS A 104 -4.34 18.75 -2.50
CA HIS A 104 -4.02 20.17 -2.25
C HIS A 104 -2.53 20.35 -1.93
N SER A 105 -1.97 19.54 -1.01
CA SER A 105 -0.54 19.57 -0.71
C SER A 105 0.34 19.26 -1.92
N LEU A 106 -0.08 18.32 -2.76
CA LEU A 106 0.62 17.98 -4.00
C LEU A 106 0.65 19.17 -4.97
N LEU A 107 -0.48 19.84 -5.18
CA LEU A 107 -0.59 20.98 -6.09
C LEU A 107 0.12 22.23 -5.56
N GLU A 108 0.16 22.43 -4.25
CA GLU A 108 0.81 23.59 -3.61
C GLU A 108 2.33 23.45 -3.56
N TYR A 109 2.83 22.26 -3.18
CA TYR A 109 4.25 22.07 -2.88
C TYR A 109 5.04 21.38 -3.99
N PHE A 110 4.39 20.65 -4.90
CA PHE A 110 5.09 19.94 -5.97
C PHE A 110 4.98 20.71 -7.29
N ILE A 111 6.00 21.55 -7.55
CA ILE A 111 6.10 22.32 -8.78
C ILE A 111 7.05 21.57 -9.74
N PRO A 112 6.55 21.03 -10.86
CA PRO A 112 7.42 20.36 -11.82
C PRO A 112 8.41 21.35 -12.46
N PHE A 113 9.59 20.85 -12.83
CA PHE A 113 10.62 21.65 -13.51
C PHE A 113 10.06 22.25 -14.81
N THR A 114 10.30 23.54 -15.03
CA THR A 114 9.99 24.17 -16.31
C THR A 114 11.17 23.93 -17.25
N VAL A 115 11.00 22.99 -18.18
CA VAL A 115 11.98 22.74 -19.24
C VAL A 115 11.91 23.91 -20.23
N GLN A 116 12.97 24.71 -20.29
CA GLN A 116 13.15 25.70 -21.34
C GLN A 116 13.97 25.05 -22.47
N GLU A 117 13.37 24.94 -23.64
CA GLU A 117 14.13 24.57 -24.85
C GLU A 117 14.92 25.79 -25.32
N PHE A 118 16.24 25.76 -25.18
CA PHE A 118 17.09 26.77 -25.77
C PHE A 118 17.03 26.64 -27.30
N PRO A 119 16.86 27.74 -28.05
CA PRO A 119 16.93 27.71 -29.49
C PRO A 119 18.26 27.07 -29.91
N LYS A 120 18.19 25.95 -30.65
CA LYS A 120 19.39 25.42 -31.31
C LYS A 120 19.71 26.40 -32.43
N GLU A 121 20.73 27.22 -32.26
CA GLU A 121 21.24 28.02 -33.38
C GLU A 121 21.57 27.07 -34.52
N THR A 122 20.78 27.16 -35.59
CA THR A 122 21.09 26.53 -36.86
C THR A 122 22.28 27.27 -37.43
N LYS A 123 23.48 26.89 -36.99
CA LYS A 123 24.72 27.26 -37.66
C LYS A 123 24.61 26.69 -39.08
N LYS A 124 24.20 27.54 -40.02
CA LYS A 124 24.25 27.24 -41.45
C LYS A 124 25.70 26.89 -41.75
N ALA A 125 25.94 25.65 -42.18
CA ALA A 125 27.23 25.27 -42.74
C ALA A 125 27.49 26.18 -43.95
N ILE A 126 28.61 26.89 -43.91
CA ILE A 126 29.17 27.65 -45.04
C ILE A 126 29.98 26.68 -45.88
#